data_AF-A0AB34JTK6-F1
#
_entry.id   AF-A0AB34JTK6-F1
#
_cell.length_a   1.000
_cell.length_b   1.000
_cell.length_c   1.000
_cell.angle_alpha   90.00
_cell.angle_beta   90.00
_cell.angle_gamma   90.00
#
_symmetry.space_group_name_H-M   'P 1'
#
loop_
_entity.id
_entity.type
_entity.pdbx_description
1 polymer ?
#
loop_
_entity_poly.entity_id
_entity_poly.type
_entity_poly.pdbx_seq_one_letter_code
_entity_poly.pdbx_strand_id
1 'polypeptide(L)'
;MAQMAADLFDLPEEQSARETSLLCRENARLRQRLAELELTQETHANALREALAARPSAAALEAERAHAEAAMAAQLEAAAALQQQIHALQDGRDHDAALLAEERARSSALEGSRAAWLEREKELTAQLAELHSRVTSQAVTRASLEQSAERALADLKAAAGVQQRAVEAEAEAASSRAALGRLRQEAEENERRASEVHSRRVAELQAELYEARQRLIRMQAGSAEADASQKAVHSLRGELRALEEDLRAGALVRQRLEAELKSREAAAAKSEKQHQAERAAAQAELAAAQQELSRLREEQIEHRGVAGQRQRLLQEVSRLQSELRRSQAEAGKLREQLAQERKGNEMALSVEMERLELERQLREAWDEISRLRGELESSRLPRPELKTGFGEFVHLRREVRALKQALHEKAPTVRASSLATDPLDEAHVADVAPAVSSQPSEHVGGGMGAGVSDASRQGLRGGDVAATSTQGDAAADLTWNLGSRAVACMPGTSAAPQKTPSLRGKKSMLHGCT
;
A
#
# COMPACT_ATOMS: atom_id res chain seq x y z
N MET A 1 -82.06 165.75 13.69
CA MET A 1 -81.58 164.38 13.99
C MET A 1 -82.83 163.52 14.28
N ALA A 2 -82.85 162.19 14.28
CA ALA A 2 -81.81 161.33 14.74
C ALA A 2 -82.46 160.04 15.30
N GLN A 3 -82.13 159.53 16.49
CA GLN A 3 -80.88 159.75 17.24
C GLN A 3 -79.70 159.30 16.34
N MET A 4 -79.87 158.22 15.55
CA MET A 4 -79.84 158.15 14.06
C MET A 4 -80.18 156.74 13.54
N ALA A 5 -81.13 156.50 12.63
CA ALA A 5 -82.41 157.17 12.30
C ALA A 5 -83.46 156.06 12.04
N ALA A 6 -84.75 156.39 12.08
CA ALA A 6 -85.85 155.42 12.10
C ALA A 6 -86.09 154.66 10.77
N ASP A 7 -87.06 153.73 10.84
CA ASP A 7 -87.82 153.10 9.74
C ASP A 7 -87.19 151.88 9.03
N LEU A 8 -87.71 150.68 9.38
CA LEU A 8 -87.82 149.42 8.60
C LEU A 8 -88.28 148.28 9.55
N PHE A 9 -89.45 148.42 10.19
CA PHE A 9 -90.73 147.80 9.78
C PHE A 9 -90.76 146.25 9.75
N ASP A 10 -91.34 145.70 10.83
CA ASP A 10 -92.31 144.58 10.93
C ASP A 10 -92.14 143.29 10.09
N LEU A 11 -91.98 142.16 10.80
CA LEU A 11 -92.50 140.80 10.51
C LEU A 11 -92.45 139.98 11.84
N PRO A 12 -93.21 138.87 12.03
CA PRO A 12 -93.96 138.66 13.28
C PRO A 12 -93.30 137.70 14.30
N GLU A 13 -93.68 137.86 15.57
CA GLU A 13 -93.03 137.25 16.75
C GLU A 13 -93.04 135.70 16.83
N GLU A 14 -93.76 134.98 15.96
CA GLU A 14 -93.90 133.52 16.06
C GLU A 14 -92.74 132.70 15.44
N GLN A 15 -91.85 133.29 14.64
CA GLN A 15 -90.72 132.57 14.03
C GLN A 15 -89.48 132.51 14.95
N SER A 16 -89.17 133.59 15.66
CA SER A 16 -88.01 133.70 16.58
C SER A 16 -87.98 132.60 17.65
N ALA A 17 -89.13 132.25 18.22
CA ALA A 17 -89.25 131.21 19.25
C ALA A 17 -88.98 129.78 18.73
N ARG A 18 -89.17 129.53 17.43
CA ARG A 18 -88.94 128.21 16.82
C ARG A 18 -87.47 128.00 16.44
N GLU A 19 -86.81 129.04 15.94
CA GLU A 19 -85.39 128.99 15.59
C GLU A 19 -84.50 128.85 16.83
N THR A 20 -84.78 129.60 17.89
CA THR A 20 -84.10 129.45 19.19
C THR A 20 -84.31 128.04 19.80
N SER A 21 -85.51 127.47 19.70
CA SER A 21 -85.77 126.08 20.11
C SER A 21 -85.00 125.05 19.29
N LEU A 22 -84.77 125.28 17.99
CA LEU A 22 -84.00 124.38 17.13
C LEU A 22 -82.51 124.46 17.45
N LEU A 23 -81.96 125.66 17.56
CA LEU A 23 -80.56 125.90 17.91
C LEU A 23 -80.19 125.30 19.27
N CYS A 24 -81.06 125.39 20.29
CA CYS A 24 -80.83 124.74 21.58
C CYS A 24 -80.79 123.20 21.47
N ARG A 25 -81.64 122.58 20.63
CA ARG A 25 -81.64 121.13 20.41
C ARG A 25 -80.44 120.65 19.62
N GLU A 26 -79.97 121.43 18.63
CA GLU A 26 -78.73 121.12 17.92
C GLU A 26 -77.50 121.31 18.80
N ASN A 27 -77.43 122.36 19.61
CA ASN A 27 -76.33 122.57 20.55
C ASN A 27 -76.25 121.41 21.57
N ALA A 28 -77.40 120.92 22.07
CA ALA A 28 -77.45 119.74 22.93
C ALA A 28 -76.95 118.46 22.21
N ARG A 29 -77.39 118.21 20.97
CA ARG A 29 -76.91 117.08 20.15
C ARG A 29 -75.42 117.14 19.83
N LEU A 30 -74.89 118.33 19.58
CA LEU A 30 -73.46 118.53 19.32
C LEU A 30 -72.62 118.29 20.59
N ARG A 31 -73.07 118.74 21.76
CA ARG A 31 -72.43 118.43 23.05
C ARG A 31 -72.46 116.94 23.36
N GLN A 32 -73.57 116.26 23.09
CA GLN A 32 -73.67 114.81 23.28
C GLN A 32 -72.71 114.05 22.35
N ARG A 33 -72.63 114.43 21.06
CA ARG A 33 -71.66 113.86 20.12
C ARG A 33 -70.20 114.15 20.50
N LEU A 34 -69.91 115.32 21.07
CA LEU A 34 -68.57 115.63 21.60
C LEU A 34 -68.21 114.70 22.76
N ALA A 35 -69.10 114.51 23.74
CA ALA A 35 -68.88 113.59 24.85
C ALA A 35 -68.73 112.12 24.41
N GLU A 36 -69.51 111.69 23.41
CA GLU A 36 -69.36 110.36 22.80
C GLU A 36 -67.99 110.21 22.10
N LEU A 37 -67.53 111.23 21.37
CA LEU A 37 -66.21 111.22 20.73
C LEU A 37 -65.07 111.24 21.75
N GLU A 38 -65.15 112.05 22.79
CA GLU A 38 -64.18 112.10 23.89
C GLU A 38 -64.05 110.71 24.57
N LEU A 39 -65.18 110.05 24.86
CA LEU A 39 -65.19 108.69 25.43
C LEU A 39 -64.55 107.65 24.47
N THR A 40 -64.79 107.74 23.16
CA THR A 40 -64.13 106.85 22.19
C THR A 40 -62.63 107.13 22.07
N GLN A 41 -62.18 108.39 22.22
CA GLN A 41 -60.76 108.72 22.23
C GLN A 41 -60.06 108.20 23.50
N GLU A 42 -60.68 108.32 24.67
CA GLU A 42 -60.11 107.78 25.92
C GLU A 42 -60.02 106.26 25.92
N THR A 43 -61.05 105.55 25.42
CA THR A 43 -61.01 104.09 25.30
C THR A 43 -59.95 103.61 24.31
N HIS A 44 -59.80 104.26 23.15
CA HIS A 44 -58.70 103.96 22.22
C HIS A 44 -57.32 104.31 22.79
N ALA A 45 -57.18 105.42 23.52
CA ALA A 45 -55.92 105.80 24.17
C ALA A 45 -55.50 104.80 25.25
N ASN A 46 -56.45 104.27 26.02
CA ASN A 46 -56.16 103.25 27.04
C ASN A 46 -55.82 101.89 26.40
N ALA A 47 -56.54 101.46 25.36
CA ALA A 47 -56.18 100.24 24.61
C ALA A 47 -54.77 100.32 23.99
N LEU A 48 -54.36 101.49 23.49
CA LEU A 48 -53.00 101.72 22.98
C LEU A 48 -51.95 101.70 24.10
N ARG A 49 -52.27 102.20 25.31
CA ARG A 49 -51.37 102.11 26.47
C ARG A 49 -51.17 100.67 26.94
N GLU A 50 -52.22 99.87 27.00
CA GLU A 50 -52.13 98.45 27.35
C GLU A 50 -51.33 97.66 26.31
N ALA A 51 -51.58 97.88 25.02
CA ALA A 51 -50.82 97.25 23.93
C ALA A 51 -49.32 97.63 23.90
N LEU A 52 -48.98 98.85 24.34
CA LEU A 52 -47.59 99.29 24.48
C LEU A 52 -46.93 98.76 25.76
N ALA A 53 -47.67 98.62 26.86
CA ALA A 53 -47.19 98.00 28.10
C ALA A 53 -46.95 96.49 27.96
N ALA A 54 -47.70 95.82 27.08
CA ALA A 54 -47.55 94.39 26.77
C ALA A 54 -46.38 94.07 25.82
N ARG A 55 -45.64 95.07 25.30
CA ARG A 55 -44.42 94.80 24.52
C ARG A 55 -43.29 94.36 25.45
N PRO A 56 -42.64 93.20 25.22
CA PRO A 56 -41.43 92.86 25.95
C PRO A 56 -40.37 93.94 25.72
N SER A 57 -39.69 94.34 26.79
CA SER A 57 -38.63 95.35 26.70
C SER A 57 -37.47 94.81 25.83
N ALA A 58 -36.68 95.71 25.24
CA ALA A 58 -35.51 95.31 24.45
C ALA A 58 -34.56 94.40 25.27
N ALA A 59 -34.40 94.68 26.57
CA ALA A 59 -33.64 93.86 27.51
C ALA A 59 -34.21 92.44 27.69
N ALA A 60 -35.53 92.22 27.59
CA ALA A 60 -36.13 90.89 27.65
C ALA A 60 -35.80 90.07 26.39
N LEU A 61 -35.87 90.69 25.20
CA LEU A 61 -35.49 90.05 23.93
C LEU A 61 -33.98 89.79 23.83
N GLU A 62 -33.14 90.65 24.41
CA GLU A 62 -31.70 90.42 24.53
C GLU A 62 -31.39 89.28 25.52
N ALA A 63 -32.12 89.18 26.64
CA ALA A 63 -32.00 88.06 27.58
C ALA A 63 -32.45 86.72 26.95
N GLU A 64 -33.54 86.71 26.17
CA GLU A 64 -33.98 85.52 25.42
C GLU A 64 -32.93 85.09 24.37
N ARG A 65 -32.32 86.05 23.65
CA ARG A 65 -31.22 85.75 22.71
C ARG A 65 -29.99 85.20 23.42
N ALA A 66 -29.56 85.82 24.52
CA ALA A 66 -28.44 85.32 25.31
C ALA A 66 -28.72 83.92 25.87
N HIS A 67 -29.96 83.62 26.27
CA HIS A 67 -30.36 82.26 26.66
C HIS A 67 -30.35 81.28 25.48
N ALA A 68 -30.80 81.68 24.29
CA ALA A 68 -30.78 80.84 23.09
C ALA A 68 -29.34 80.56 22.61
N GLU A 69 -28.46 81.56 22.64
CA GLU A 69 -27.03 81.41 22.32
C GLU A 69 -26.32 80.53 23.34
N ALA A 70 -26.57 80.71 24.64
CA ALA A 70 -26.05 79.83 25.69
C ALA A 70 -26.58 78.38 25.56
N ALA A 71 -27.85 78.21 25.18
CA ALA A 71 -28.42 76.89 24.93
C ALA A 71 -27.81 76.21 23.70
N MET A 72 -27.55 76.94 22.61
CA MET A 72 -26.83 76.39 21.45
C MET A 72 -25.37 76.08 21.76
N ALA A 73 -24.68 76.91 22.54
CA ALA A 73 -23.32 76.62 23.00
C ALA A 73 -23.27 75.32 23.83
N ALA A 74 -24.18 75.17 24.80
CA ALA A 74 -24.29 73.95 25.60
C ALA A 74 -24.67 72.71 24.75
N GLN A 75 -25.49 72.87 23.70
CA GLN A 75 -25.79 71.79 22.75
C GLN A 75 -24.57 71.39 21.91
N LEU A 76 -23.73 72.35 21.49
CA LEU A 76 -22.50 72.08 20.75
C LEU A 76 -21.44 71.41 21.64
N GLU A 77 -21.30 71.82 22.90
CA GLU A 77 -20.43 71.15 23.87
C GLU A 77 -20.91 69.72 24.16
N ALA A 78 -22.22 69.51 24.32
CA ALA A 78 -22.80 68.17 24.48
C ALA A 78 -22.58 67.29 23.23
N ALA A 79 -22.72 67.85 22.02
CA ALA A 79 -22.44 67.14 20.78
C ALA A 79 -20.95 66.77 20.65
N ALA A 80 -20.04 67.66 21.01
CA ALA A 80 -18.60 67.39 21.03
C ALA A 80 -18.23 66.30 22.05
N ALA A 81 -18.83 66.33 23.25
CA ALA A 81 -18.64 65.30 24.27
C ALA A 81 -19.16 63.93 23.81
N LEU A 82 -20.33 63.88 23.15
CA LEU A 82 -20.86 62.65 22.54
C LEU A 82 -19.96 62.14 21.41
N GLN A 83 -19.40 63.02 20.58
CA GLN A 83 -18.47 62.63 19.52
C GLN A 83 -17.15 62.07 20.08
N GLN A 84 -16.63 62.64 21.17
CA GLN A 84 -15.48 62.07 21.89
C GLN A 84 -15.80 60.70 22.50
N GLN A 85 -17.00 60.49 23.06
CA GLN A 85 -17.45 59.18 23.54
C GLN A 85 -17.59 58.16 22.40
N ILE A 86 -18.11 58.57 21.24
CA ILE A 86 -18.20 57.71 20.05
C ILE A 86 -16.80 57.28 19.58
N HIS A 87 -15.83 58.19 19.53
CA HIS A 87 -14.44 57.84 19.19
C HIS A 87 -13.80 56.91 20.23
N ALA A 88 -13.95 57.18 21.53
CA ALA A 88 -13.45 56.27 22.57
C ALA A 88 -14.08 54.87 22.51
N LEU A 89 -15.35 54.76 22.12
CA LEU A 89 -16.04 53.48 21.88
C LEU A 89 -15.61 52.81 20.56
N GLN A 90 -15.17 53.57 19.56
CA GLN A 90 -14.55 53.04 18.33
C GLN A 90 -13.16 52.49 18.63
N ASP A 91 -12.30 53.27 19.29
CA ASP A 91 -10.95 52.86 19.70
C ASP A 91 -11.00 51.59 20.56
N GLY A 92 -11.97 51.50 21.49
CA GLY A 92 -12.21 50.29 22.28
C GLY A 92 -12.61 49.08 21.45
N ARG A 93 -13.51 49.25 20.46
CA ARG A 93 -13.92 48.17 19.55
C ARG A 93 -12.79 47.72 18.62
N ASP A 94 -11.97 48.65 18.15
CA ASP A 94 -10.82 48.35 17.30
C ASP A 94 -9.72 47.64 18.09
N HIS A 95 -9.54 47.98 19.37
CA HIS A 95 -8.68 47.24 20.29
C HIS A 95 -9.19 45.82 20.56
N ASP A 96 -10.49 45.65 20.86
CA ASP A 96 -11.11 44.33 21.05
C ASP A 96 -11.03 43.48 19.77
N ALA A 97 -11.22 44.09 18.59
CA ALA A 97 -11.08 43.43 17.31
C ALA A 97 -9.63 42.98 17.03
N ALA A 98 -8.63 43.79 17.43
CA ALA A 98 -7.22 43.44 17.34
C ALA A 98 -6.86 42.27 18.28
N LEU A 99 -7.35 42.28 19.53
CA LEU A 99 -7.18 41.16 20.46
C LEU A 99 -7.79 39.86 19.93
N LEU A 100 -9.03 39.91 19.41
CA LEU A 100 -9.68 38.75 18.79
C LEU A 100 -8.95 38.26 17.54
N ALA A 101 -8.33 39.15 16.77
CA ALA A 101 -7.49 38.76 15.64
C ALA A 101 -6.20 38.06 16.12
N GLU A 102 -5.57 38.54 17.18
CA GLU A 102 -4.39 37.91 17.78
C GLU A 102 -4.73 36.54 18.39
N GLU A 103 -5.84 36.40 19.10
CA GLU A 103 -6.30 35.11 19.64
C GLU A 103 -6.61 34.09 18.54
N ARG A 104 -7.20 34.52 17.42
CA ARG A 104 -7.40 33.67 16.24
C ARG A 104 -6.07 33.26 15.60
N ALA A 105 -5.11 34.16 15.50
CA ALA A 105 -3.77 33.84 14.99
C ALA A 105 -3.03 32.85 15.90
N ARG A 106 -3.08 33.05 17.22
CA ARG A 106 -2.51 32.13 18.23
C ARG A 106 -3.20 30.76 18.18
N SER A 107 -4.52 30.73 18.06
CA SER A 107 -5.30 29.48 17.94
C SER A 107 -4.96 28.71 16.66
N SER A 108 -4.89 29.39 15.52
CA SER A 108 -4.45 28.82 14.24
C SER A 108 -3.01 28.27 14.31
N ALA A 109 -2.10 28.98 14.97
CA ALA A 109 -0.73 28.50 15.19
C ALA A 109 -0.66 27.25 16.09
N LEU A 110 -1.51 27.17 17.11
CA LEU A 110 -1.65 25.97 17.95
C LEU A 110 -2.27 24.79 17.20
N GLU A 111 -3.28 25.02 16.36
CA GLU A 111 -3.87 24.00 15.49
C GLU A 111 -2.86 23.47 14.46
N GLY A 112 -2.10 24.36 13.81
CA GLY A 112 -1.01 23.99 12.91
C GLY A 112 0.09 23.19 13.61
N SER A 113 0.46 23.58 14.84
CA SER A 113 1.43 22.84 15.66
C SER A 113 0.91 21.45 16.05
N ARG A 114 -0.38 21.33 16.40
CA ARG A 114 -1.05 20.06 16.71
C ARG A 114 -1.13 19.15 15.48
N ALA A 115 -1.43 19.70 14.31
CA ALA A 115 -1.44 18.94 13.05
C ALA A 115 -0.04 18.41 12.70
N ALA A 116 1.00 19.24 12.83
CA ALA A 116 2.39 18.82 12.63
C ALA A 116 2.81 17.71 13.61
N TRP A 117 2.40 17.81 14.88
CA TRP A 117 2.66 16.77 15.88
C TRP A 117 1.97 15.44 15.56
N LEU A 118 0.70 15.48 15.12
CA LEU A 118 -0.05 14.28 14.71
C LEU A 118 0.54 13.62 13.46
N GLU A 119 1.02 14.38 12.47
CA GLU A 119 1.75 13.80 11.33
C GLU A 119 3.06 13.16 11.77
N ARG A 120 3.79 13.77 12.72
CA ARG A 120 5.01 13.17 13.26
C ARG A 120 4.73 11.89 14.06
N GLU A 121 3.61 11.82 14.79
CA GLU A 121 3.15 10.61 15.47
C GLU A 121 2.79 9.48 14.48
N LYS A 122 2.11 9.79 13.37
CA LYS A 122 1.86 8.85 12.27
C LYS A 122 3.17 8.34 11.65
N GLU A 123 4.14 9.22 11.44
CA GLU A 123 5.45 8.85 10.89
C GLU A 123 6.21 7.90 11.84
N LEU A 124 6.24 8.22 13.14
CA LEU A 124 6.89 7.39 14.17
C LEU A 124 6.20 6.03 14.34
N THR A 125 4.87 5.98 14.31
CA THR A 125 4.12 4.71 14.37
C THR A 125 4.32 3.85 13.12
N ALA A 126 4.43 4.46 11.94
CA ALA A 126 4.81 3.76 10.72
C ALA A 126 6.25 3.20 10.79
N GLN A 127 7.22 3.98 11.29
CA GLN A 127 8.59 3.53 11.51
C GLN A 127 8.67 2.37 12.52
N LEU A 128 7.90 2.42 13.61
CA LEU A 128 7.80 1.32 14.58
C LEU A 128 7.20 0.05 13.96
N ALA A 129 6.16 0.18 13.13
CA ALA A 129 5.58 -0.95 12.40
C ALA A 129 6.58 -1.57 11.41
N GLU A 130 7.36 -0.76 10.71
CA GLU A 130 8.42 -1.25 9.81
C GLU A 130 9.53 -1.97 10.59
N LEU A 131 10.01 -1.39 11.70
CA LEU A 131 11.00 -2.03 12.57
C LEU A 131 10.49 -3.37 13.14
N HIS A 132 9.22 -3.43 13.56
CA HIS A 132 8.60 -4.67 14.01
C HIS A 132 8.51 -5.72 12.88
N SER A 133 8.18 -5.29 11.65
CA SER A 133 8.21 -6.17 10.46
C SER A 133 9.63 -6.67 10.14
N ARG A 134 10.65 -5.83 10.33
CA ARG A 134 12.07 -6.23 10.14
C ARG A 134 12.50 -7.24 11.21
N VAL A 135 12.22 -6.97 12.49
CA VAL A 135 12.54 -7.88 13.62
C VAL A 135 11.83 -9.23 13.48
N THR A 136 10.54 -9.25 13.12
CA THR A 136 9.80 -10.50 12.88
C THR A 136 10.34 -11.28 11.68
N SER A 137 10.69 -10.62 10.57
CA SER A 137 11.34 -11.28 9.43
C SER A 137 12.71 -11.88 9.80
N GLN A 138 13.50 -11.18 10.63
CA GLN A 138 14.77 -11.67 11.16
C GLN A 138 14.59 -12.84 12.12
N ALA A 139 13.53 -12.85 12.93
CA ALA A 139 13.19 -13.99 13.79
C ALA A 139 12.84 -15.24 12.97
N VAL A 140 12.08 -15.08 11.88
CA VAL A 140 11.74 -16.18 10.96
C VAL A 140 12.97 -16.72 10.23
N THR A 141 13.85 -15.85 9.69
CA THR A 141 15.08 -16.33 9.05
C THR A 141 16.02 -17.01 10.04
N ARG A 142 16.14 -16.49 11.27
CA ARG A 142 16.90 -17.13 12.34
C ARG A 142 16.35 -18.51 12.68
N ALA A 143 15.04 -18.66 12.89
CA ALA A 143 14.43 -19.96 13.18
C ALA A 143 14.64 -20.96 12.03
N SER A 144 14.57 -20.50 10.77
CA SER A 144 14.88 -21.34 9.60
C SER A 144 16.36 -21.77 9.55
N LEU A 145 17.29 -20.92 9.96
CA LEU A 145 18.71 -21.26 10.03
C LEU A 145 19.01 -22.23 11.18
N GLU A 146 18.40 -22.02 12.36
CA GLU A 146 18.50 -22.94 13.50
C GLU A 146 17.96 -24.32 13.12
N GLN A 147 16.77 -24.42 12.50
CA GLN A 147 16.22 -25.69 12.03
C GLN A 147 17.06 -26.34 10.91
N SER A 148 17.67 -25.55 10.02
CA SER A 148 18.60 -26.07 9.01
C SER A 148 19.89 -26.62 9.63
N ALA A 149 20.40 -25.98 10.68
CA ALA A 149 21.58 -26.43 11.40
C ALA A 149 21.30 -27.73 12.17
N GLU A 150 20.13 -27.86 12.81
CA GLU A 150 19.70 -29.09 13.49
C GLU A 150 19.63 -30.28 12.52
N ARG A 151 19.05 -30.08 11.31
CA ARG A 151 18.99 -31.11 10.27
C ARG A 151 20.39 -31.54 9.82
N ALA A 152 21.26 -30.59 9.48
CA ALA A 152 22.65 -30.89 9.10
C ALA A 152 23.41 -31.65 10.21
N LEU A 153 23.15 -31.34 11.49
CA LEU A 153 23.77 -32.02 12.63
C LEU A 153 23.20 -33.44 12.82
N ALA A 154 21.91 -33.66 12.52
CA ALA A 154 21.32 -35.00 12.46
C ALA A 154 21.89 -35.84 11.31
N ASP A 155 22.03 -35.25 10.12
CA ASP A 155 22.61 -35.91 8.94
C ASP A 155 24.07 -36.31 9.17
N LEU A 156 24.87 -35.43 9.79
CA LEU A 156 26.25 -35.72 10.18
C LEU A 156 26.33 -36.86 11.22
N LYS A 157 25.42 -36.91 12.19
CA LYS A 157 25.33 -38.02 13.16
C LYS A 157 24.95 -39.33 12.47
N ALA A 158 24.02 -39.30 11.51
CA ALA A 158 23.65 -40.48 10.73
C ALA A 158 24.84 -40.97 9.89
N ALA A 159 25.54 -40.08 9.20
CA ALA A 159 26.74 -40.41 8.41
C ALA A 159 27.87 -41.00 9.28
N ALA A 160 28.13 -40.42 10.47
CA ALA A 160 29.08 -40.97 11.43
C ALA A 160 28.69 -42.38 11.90
N GLY A 161 27.40 -42.62 12.17
CA GLY A 161 26.88 -43.95 12.52
C GLY A 161 27.02 -44.97 11.39
N VAL A 162 26.90 -44.56 10.12
CA VAL A 162 27.18 -45.43 8.96
C VAL A 162 28.68 -45.75 8.85
N GLN A 163 29.56 -44.77 9.04
CA GLN A 163 31.01 -45.01 9.01
C GLN A 163 31.46 -45.93 10.15
N GLN A 164 30.93 -45.77 11.36
CA GLN A 164 31.26 -46.65 12.47
C GLN A 164 30.85 -48.10 12.20
N ARG A 165 29.64 -48.33 11.67
CA ARG A 165 29.20 -49.67 11.23
C ARG A 165 30.04 -50.25 10.10
N ALA A 166 30.56 -49.41 9.19
CA ALA A 166 31.46 -49.85 8.14
C ALA A 166 32.81 -50.31 8.72
N VAL A 167 33.39 -49.58 9.69
CA VAL A 167 34.62 -49.98 10.40
C VAL A 167 34.41 -51.28 11.19
N GLU A 168 33.27 -51.43 11.87
CA GLU A 168 32.89 -52.65 12.58
C GLU A 168 32.78 -53.85 11.60
N ALA A 169 32.10 -53.68 10.47
CA ALA A 169 31.99 -54.70 9.43
C ALA A 169 33.34 -55.05 8.76
N GLU A 170 34.24 -54.08 8.57
CA GLU A 170 35.59 -54.34 8.08
C GLU A 170 36.44 -55.10 9.10
N ALA A 171 36.30 -54.81 10.40
CA ALA A 171 36.96 -55.55 11.46
C ALA A 171 36.45 -57.01 11.56
N GLU A 172 35.13 -57.22 11.44
CA GLU A 172 34.54 -58.57 11.35
C GLU A 172 34.98 -59.31 10.09
N ALA A 173 35.07 -58.65 8.94
CA ALA A 173 35.58 -59.22 7.71
C ALA A 173 37.07 -59.56 7.80
N ALA A 174 37.89 -58.73 8.45
CA ALA A 174 39.30 -58.99 8.71
C ALA A 174 39.49 -60.18 9.67
N SER A 175 38.71 -60.24 10.75
CA SER A 175 38.67 -61.38 11.68
C SER A 175 38.28 -62.68 10.96
N SER A 176 37.24 -62.62 10.11
CA SER A 176 36.78 -63.75 9.29
C SER A 176 37.84 -64.21 8.28
N ARG A 177 38.56 -63.28 7.63
CA ARG A 177 39.70 -63.59 6.75
C ARG A 177 40.86 -64.23 7.53
N ALA A 178 41.16 -63.76 8.74
CA ALA A 178 42.19 -64.34 9.61
C ALA A 178 41.80 -65.73 10.15
N ALA A 179 40.52 -65.98 10.39
CA ALA A 179 39.99 -67.31 10.72
C ALA A 179 40.10 -68.25 9.51
N LEU A 180 39.68 -67.82 8.32
CA LEU A 180 39.82 -68.59 7.07
C LEU A 180 41.29 -68.85 6.70
N GLY A 181 42.19 -67.90 6.96
CA GLY A 181 43.64 -68.08 6.77
C GLY A 181 44.20 -69.18 7.67
N ARG A 182 43.84 -69.20 8.96
CA ARG A 182 44.22 -70.26 9.89
C ARG A 182 43.63 -71.62 9.49
N LEU A 183 42.35 -71.68 9.16
CA LEU A 183 41.70 -72.92 8.69
C LEU A 183 42.32 -73.47 7.40
N ARG A 184 42.81 -72.60 6.49
CA ARG A 184 43.56 -73.03 5.29
C ARG A 184 44.94 -73.58 5.64
N GLN A 185 45.68 -72.92 6.54
CA GLN A 185 46.97 -73.43 7.02
C GLN A 185 46.83 -74.75 7.75
N GLU A 186 45.82 -74.90 8.61
CA GLU A 186 45.49 -76.16 9.28
C GLU A 186 45.07 -77.26 8.28
N ALA A 187 44.32 -76.91 7.23
CA ALA A 187 43.98 -77.84 6.14
C ALA A 187 45.23 -78.28 5.35
N GLU A 188 46.10 -77.35 4.96
CA GLU A 188 47.38 -77.64 4.27
C GLU A 188 48.32 -78.48 5.14
N GLU A 189 48.42 -78.19 6.44
CA GLU A 189 49.20 -79.01 7.39
C GLU A 189 48.59 -80.40 7.54
N ASN A 190 47.26 -80.52 7.60
CA ASN A 190 46.59 -81.81 7.67
C ASN A 190 46.71 -82.60 6.36
N GLU A 191 46.72 -81.97 5.18
CA GLU A 191 47.01 -82.63 3.90
C GLU A 191 48.47 -83.06 3.78
N ARG A 192 49.42 -82.25 4.26
CA ARG A 192 50.84 -82.66 4.36
C ARG A 192 51.01 -83.82 5.33
N ARG A 193 50.46 -83.75 6.54
CA ARG A 193 50.48 -84.86 7.51
C ARG A 193 49.77 -86.09 6.97
N ALA A 194 48.64 -85.96 6.29
CA ALA A 194 47.93 -87.07 5.68
C ALA A 194 48.74 -87.69 4.53
N SER A 195 49.42 -86.91 3.69
CA SER A 195 50.29 -87.44 2.62
C SER A 195 51.60 -88.03 3.14
N GLU A 196 52.18 -87.50 4.23
CA GLU A 196 53.32 -88.09 4.92
C GLU A 196 52.96 -89.40 5.63
N VAL A 197 51.84 -89.42 6.37
CA VAL A 197 51.31 -90.64 7.00
C VAL A 197 50.92 -91.65 5.92
N HIS A 198 50.27 -91.23 4.83
CA HIS A 198 49.91 -92.15 3.74
C HIS A 198 51.15 -92.69 3.04
N SER A 199 52.14 -91.88 2.69
CA SER A 199 53.37 -92.34 2.02
C SER A 199 54.23 -93.23 2.93
N ARG A 200 54.41 -92.87 4.22
CA ARG A 200 55.09 -93.73 5.20
C ARG A 200 54.31 -95.03 5.43
N ARG A 201 53.00 -94.96 5.65
CA ARG A 201 52.18 -96.15 5.89
C ARG A 201 52.07 -97.04 4.66
N VAL A 202 52.05 -96.48 3.45
CA VAL A 202 52.14 -97.26 2.20
C VAL A 202 53.52 -97.90 2.06
N ALA A 203 54.62 -97.22 2.40
CA ALA A 203 55.96 -97.80 2.38
C ALA A 203 56.13 -98.92 3.44
N GLU A 204 55.65 -98.70 4.66
CA GLU A 204 55.57 -99.70 5.74
C GLU A 204 54.73 -100.89 5.30
N LEU A 205 53.50 -100.68 4.84
CA LEU A 205 52.60 -101.73 4.38
C LEU A 205 53.14 -102.46 3.14
N GLN A 206 53.91 -101.82 2.27
CA GLN A 206 54.59 -102.47 1.14
C GLN A 206 55.77 -103.34 1.61
N ALA A 207 56.55 -102.88 2.60
CA ALA A 207 57.61 -103.67 3.23
C ALA A 207 57.02 -104.86 4.00
N GLU A 208 55.96 -104.64 4.78
CA GLU A 208 55.20 -105.67 5.49
C GLU A 208 54.52 -106.64 4.50
N LEU A 209 53.99 -106.18 3.35
CA LEU A 209 53.48 -107.08 2.29
C LEU A 209 54.60 -107.90 1.64
N TYR A 210 55.77 -107.31 1.44
CA TYR A 210 56.91 -108.02 0.86
C TYR A 210 57.44 -109.08 1.83
N GLU A 211 57.59 -108.73 3.12
CA GLU A 211 57.91 -109.70 4.17
C GLU A 211 56.81 -110.74 4.37
N ALA A 212 55.54 -110.36 4.37
CA ALA A 212 54.41 -111.28 4.51
C ALA A 212 54.35 -112.25 3.32
N ARG A 213 54.62 -111.79 2.08
CA ARG A 213 54.77 -112.68 0.91
C ARG A 213 55.97 -113.60 1.05
N GLN A 214 57.12 -113.10 1.50
CA GLN A 214 58.31 -113.93 1.75
C GLN A 214 58.07 -114.97 2.86
N ARG A 215 57.36 -114.60 3.93
CA ARG A 215 56.92 -115.51 5.01
C ARG A 215 55.87 -116.51 4.50
N LEU A 216 54.92 -116.09 3.66
CA LEU A 216 53.93 -116.97 3.02
C LEU A 216 54.61 -118.03 2.14
N ILE A 217 55.60 -117.62 1.32
CA ILE A 217 56.40 -118.54 0.48
C ILE A 217 57.19 -119.53 1.36
N ARG A 218 57.71 -119.10 2.51
CA ARG A 218 58.39 -119.98 3.48
C ARG A 218 57.42 -120.92 4.21
N MET A 219 56.23 -120.46 4.59
CA MET A 219 55.20 -121.30 5.23
C MET A 219 54.54 -122.28 4.26
N GLN A 220 54.43 -121.96 2.98
CA GLN A 220 54.01 -122.90 1.94
C GLN A 220 54.99 -124.09 1.77
N ALA A 221 56.21 -123.99 2.31
CA ALA A 221 57.18 -125.08 2.36
C ALA A 221 57.22 -125.85 3.71
N GLY A 222 56.35 -125.53 4.67
CA GLY A 222 56.35 -126.14 6.01
C GLY A 222 54.97 -126.17 6.68
N SER A 223 54.20 -127.24 6.47
CA SER A 223 52.85 -127.38 7.02
C SER A 223 52.84 -127.78 8.50
N ALA A 224 52.92 -126.80 9.40
CA ALA A 224 52.72 -127.01 10.84
C ALA A 224 52.02 -125.84 11.60
N GLU A 225 51.65 -124.72 10.94
CA GLU A 225 51.13 -123.51 11.59
C GLU A 225 49.74 -123.05 11.09
N ALA A 226 48.74 -123.93 11.22
CA ALA A 226 47.36 -123.64 10.80
C ALA A 226 46.63 -122.62 11.71
N ASP A 227 46.88 -122.62 13.02
CA ASP A 227 46.12 -121.79 13.97
C ASP A 227 46.63 -120.35 14.14
N ALA A 228 47.94 -120.11 13.90
CA ALA A 228 48.53 -118.78 13.99
C ALA A 228 48.16 -117.90 12.78
N SER A 229 48.13 -118.52 11.59
CA SER A 229 47.77 -117.87 10.32
C SER A 229 46.30 -117.42 10.30
N GLN A 230 45.38 -118.19 10.90
CA GLN A 230 43.96 -117.83 10.96
C GLN A 230 43.68 -116.59 11.83
N LYS A 231 44.45 -116.38 12.91
CA LYS A 231 44.36 -115.17 13.76
C LYS A 231 44.92 -113.93 13.04
N ALA A 232 46.04 -114.06 12.34
CA ALA A 232 46.61 -112.97 11.55
C ALA A 232 45.65 -112.50 10.42
N VAL A 233 45.02 -113.44 9.72
CA VAL A 233 43.99 -113.14 8.70
C VAL A 233 42.75 -112.47 9.30
N HIS A 234 42.40 -112.75 10.56
CA HIS A 234 41.32 -112.06 11.26
C HIS A 234 41.68 -110.61 11.64
N SER A 235 42.90 -110.36 12.14
CA SER A 235 43.36 -108.98 12.45
C SER A 235 43.33 -108.09 11.22
N LEU A 236 43.95 -108.56 10.13
CA LEU A 236 44.01 -107.82 8.87
C LEU A 236 42.61 -107.55 8.28
N ARG A 237 41.64 -108.46 8.46
CA ARG A 237 40.24 -108.21 8.09
C ARG A 237 39.53 -107.20 9.00
N GLY A 238 39.93 -107.09 10.26
CA GLY A 238 39.44 -106.05 11.18
C GLY A 238 39.95 -104.67 10.77
N GLU A 239 41.26 -104.55 10.52
CA GLU A 239 41.91 -103.30 10.08
C GLU A 239 41.37 -102.81 8.73
N LEU A 240 41.14 -103.72 7.77
CA LEU A 240 40.57 -103.37 6.46
C LEU A 240 39.11 -102.89 6.59
N ARG A 241 38.32 -103.45 7.50
CA ARG A 241 36.96 -102.97 7.80
C ARG A 241 36.94 -101.60 8.46
N ALA A 242 37.85 -101.34 9.41
CA ALA A 242 37.97 -100.03 10.03
C ALA A 242 38.30 -98.94 8.99
N LEU A 243 39.24 -99.22 8.08
CA LEU A 243 39.58 -98.32 6.97
C LEU A 243 38.41 -98.11 5.98
N GLU A 244 37.59 -99.13 5.71
CA GLU A 244 36.36 -98.98 4.92
C GLU A 244 35.30 -98.11 5.64
N GLU A 245 35.19 -98.22 6.96
CA GLU A 245 34.28 -97.42 7.79
C GLU A 245 34.72 -95.95 7.84
N ASP A 246 36.01 -95.68 8.03
CA ASP A 246 36.59 -94.32 7.98
C ASP A 246 36.42 -93.68 6.60
N LEU A 247 36.61 -94.42 5.51
CA LEU A 247 36.35 -93.94 4.14
C LEU A 247 34.87 -93.60 3.91
N ARG A 248 33.94 -94.42 4.42
CA ARG A 248 32.50 -94.13 4.37
C ARG A 248 32.15 -92.88 5.20
N ALA A 249 32.74 -92.73 6.38
CA ALA A 249 32.55 -91.54 7.22
C ALA A 249 33.07 -90.26 6.52
N GLY A 250 34.27 -90.31 5.93
CA GLY A 250 34.85 -89.21 5.16
C GLY A 250 34.00 -88.80 3.95
N ALA A 251 33.42 -89.76 3.23
CA ALA A 251 32.50 -89.50 2.12
C ALA A 251 31.21 -88.80 2.58
N LEU A 252 30.62 -89.23 3.71
CA LEU A 252 29.43 -88.59 4.30
C LEU A 252 29.70 -87.16 4.77
N VAL A 253 30.89 -86.89 5.32
CA VAL A 253 31.30 -85.53 5.71
C VAL A 253 31.43 -84.62 4.48
N ARG A 254 32.03 -85.10 3.38
CA ARG A 254 32.10 -84.33 2.12
C ARG A 254 30.71 -83.99 1.57
N GLN A 255 29.79 -84.95 1.51
CA GLN A 255 28.41 -84.69 1.07
C GLN A 255 27.69 -83.63 1.93
N ARG A 256 27.91 -83.63 3.26
CA ARG A 256 27.36 -82.58 4.14
C ARG A 256 27.94 -81.21 3.82
N LEU A 257 29.26 -81.09 3.67
CA LEU A 257 29.93 -79.83 3.35
C LEU A 257 29.49 -79.28 1.98
N GLU A 258 29.32 -80.13 0.97
CA GLU A 258 28.78 -79.73 -0.33
C GLU A 258 27.33 -79.23 -0.25
N ALA A 259 26.49 -79.84 0.60
CA ALA A 259 25.12 -79.39 0.83
C ALA A 259 25.09 -78.05 1.59
N GLU A 260 25.97 -77.86 2.58
CA GLU A 260 26.11 -76.60 3.29
C GLU A 260 26.59 -75.47 2.38
N LEU A 261 27.59 -75.71 1.52
CA LEU A 261 28.05 -74.74 0.51
C LEU A 261 26.92 -74.31 -0.42
N LYS A 262 26.20 -75.26 -1.02
CA LYS A 262 25.04 -74.98 -1.89
C LYS A 262 23.95 -74.17 -1.17
N SER A 263 23.72 -74.42 0.13
CA SER A 263 22.75 -73.63 0.90
C SER A 263 23.22 -72.20 1.18
N ARG A 264 24.53 -71.99 1.42
CA ARG A 264 25.13 -70.65 1.58
C ARG A 264 25.15 -69.86 0.27
N GLU A 265 25.47 -70.51 -0.84
CA GLU A 265 25.42 -69.91 -2.18
C GLU A 265 24.00 -69.47 -2.55
N ALA A 266 23.00 -70.32 -2.29
CA ALA A 266 21.58 -69.96 -2.49
C ALA A 266 21.12 -68.80 -1.59
N ALA A 267 21.62 -68.73 -0.35
CA ALA A 267 21.33 -67.62 0.56
C ALA A 267 21.98 -66.30 0.10
N ALA A 268 23.23 -66.34 -0.35
CA ALA A 268 23.94 -65.19 -0.90
C ALA A 268 23.28 -64.66 -2.18
N ALA A 269 22.92 -65.55 -3.12
CA ALA A 269 22.19 -65.19 -4.32
C ALA A 269 20.80 -64.58 -4.03
N LYS A 270 20.18 -64.94 -2.90
CA LYS A 270 18.93 -64.33 -2.43
C LYS A 270 19.15 -62.92 -1.88
N SER A 271 20.16 -62.69 -1.04
CA SER A 271 20.43 -61.35 -0.49
C SER A 271 20.93 -60.39 -1.58
N GLU A 272 21.72 -60.86 -2.54
CA GLU A 272 22.15 -60.04 -3.68
C GLU A 272 20.96 -59.56 -4.52
N LYS A 273 20.00 -60.46 -4.83
CA LYS A 273 18.75 -60.07 -5.51
C LYS A 273 17.90 -59.09 -4.70
N GLN A 274 17.87 -59.20 -3.38
CA GLN A 274 17.19 -58.24 -2.51
C GLN A 274 17.87 -56.86 -2.59
N HIS A 275 19.19 -56.78 -2.47
CA HIS A 275 19.92 -55.52 -2.60
C HIS A 275 19.84 -54.91 -4.01
N GLN A 276 19.77 -55.73 -5.07
CA GLN A 276 19.51 -55.24 -6.43
C GLN A 276 18.10 -54.63 -6.55
N ALA A 277 17.08 -55.25 -5.95
CA ALA A 277 15.71 -54.71 -5.92
C ALA A 277 15.61 -53.42 -5.09
N GLU A 278 16.26 -53.36 -3.91
CA GLU A 278 16.35 -52.17 -3.06
C GLU A 278 17.03 -51.00 -3.80
N ARG A 279 18.14 -51.27 -4.51
CA ARG A 279 18.83 -50.27 -5.34
C ARG A 279 17.94 -49.77 -6.49
N ALA A 280 17.22 -50.66 -7.17
CA ALA A 280 16.30 -50.29 -8.23
C ALA A 280 15.13 -49.43 -7.72
N ALA A 281 14.58 -49.75 -6.55
CA ALA A 281 13.55 -48.95 -5.89
C ALA A 281 14.07 -47.55 -5.51
N ALA A 282 15.23 -47.46 -4.86
CA ALA A 282 15.85 -46.19 -4.50
C ALA A 282 16.21 -45.32 -5.72
N GLN A 283 16.60 -45.95 -6.85
CA GLN A 283 16.83 -45.24 -8.12
C GLN A 283 15.52 -44.71 -8.73
N ALA A 284 14.43 -45.47 -8.65
CA ALA A 284 13.11 -45.02 -9.11
C ALA A 284 12.57 -43.86 -8.27
N GLU A 285 12.71 -43.94 -6.94
CA GLU A 285 12.35 -42.84 -6.02
C GLU A 285 13.18 -41.57 -6.29
N LEU A 286 14.49 -41.73 -6.52
CA LEU A 286 15.37 -40.61 -6.90
C LEU A 286 14.91 -39.95 -8.21
N ALA A 287 14.55 -40.74 -9.22
CA ALA A 287 14.07 -40.23 -10.50
C ALA A 287 12.73 -39.48 -10.36
N ALA A 288 11.80 -40.00 -9.55
CA ALA A 288 10.54 -39.32 -9.25
C ALA A 288 10.76 -37.99 -8.51
N ALA A 289 11.62 -37.98 -7.48
CA ALA A 289 11.97 -36.77 -6.73
C ALA A 289 12.67 -35.71 -7.62
N GLN A 290 13.47 -36.14 -8.61
CA GLN A 290 14.07 -35.24 -9.60
C GLN A 290 13.03 -34.63 -10.55
N GLN A 291 12.00 -35.39 -10.93
CA GLN A 291 10.88 -34.86 -11.74
C GLN A 291 10.06 -33.83 -10.95
N GLU A 292 9.73 -34.10 -9.68
CA GLU A 292 9.05 -33.12 -8.81
C GLU A 292 9.89 -31.85 -8.60
N LEU A 293 11.20 -31.99 -8.35
CA LEU A 293 12.11 -30.84 -8.25
C LEU A 293 12.18 -30.01 -9.54
N SER A 294 12.02 -30.65 -10.71
CA SER A 294 12.01 -29.96 -12.00
C SER A 294 10.74 -29.14 -12.16
N ARG A 295 9.58 -29.76 -11.90
CA ARG A 295 8.27 -29.09 -11.90
C ARG A 295 8.21 -27.92 -10.90
N LEU A 296 8.70 -28.11 -9.67
CA LEU A 296 8.74 -27.04 -8.65
C LEU A 296 9.64 -25.86 -9.05
N ARG A 297 10.66 -26.09 -9.88
CA ARG A 297 11.50 -25.01 -10.45
C ARG A 297 10.76 -24.24 -11.55
N GLU A 298 9.99 -24.92 -12.37
CA GLU A 298 9.12 -24.29 -13.39
C GLU A 298 8.05 -23.42 -12.70
N GLU A 299 7.33 -23.98 -11.73
CA GLU A 299 6.35 -23.25 -10.90
C GLU A 299 7.01 -22.03 -10.19
N GLN A 300 8.25 -22.17 -9.69
CA GLN A 300 9.01 -21.05 -9.11
C GLN A 300 9.36 -19.96 -10.14
N ILE A 301 9.69 -20.32 -11.38
CA ILE A 301 9.97 -19.36 -12.46
C ILE A 301 8.68 -18.60 -12.83
N GLU A 302 7.54 -19.29 -12.94
CA GLU A 302 6.24 -18.67 -13.19
C GLU A 302 5.87 -17.68 -12.07
N HIS A 303 6.00 -18.09 -10.80
CA HIS A 303 5.76 -17.20 -9.66
C HIS A 303 6.66 -15.96 -9.66
N ARG A 304 7.94 -16.09 -10.07
CA ARG A 304 8.83 -14.93 -10.25
C ARG A 304 8.38 -14.04 -11.41
N GLY A 305 7.90 -14.62 -12.50
CA GLY A 305 7.30 -13.89 -13.63
C GLY A 305 6.09 -13.06 -13.20
N VAL A 306 5.14 -13.67 -12.49
CA VAL A 306 3.95 -13.00 -11.94
C VAL A 306 4.32 -11.92 -10.93
N ALA A 307 5.29 -12.17 -10.05
CA ALA A 307 5.80 -11.15 -9.13
C ALA A 307 6.41 -9.94 -9.86
N GLY A 308 7.17 -10.18 -10.94
CA GLY A 308 7.71 -9.13 -11.80
C GLY A 308 6.62 -8.34 -12.54
N GLN A 309 5.59 -9.01 -13.06
CA GLN A 309 4.41 -8.35 -13.65
C GLN A 309 3.70 -7.45 -12.63
N ARG A 310 3.45 -7.97 -11.41
CA ARG A 310 2.87 -7.19 -10.31
C ARG A 310 3.71 -5.96 -9.97
N GLN A 311 5.04 -6.07 -9.95
CA GLN A 311 5.93 -4.93 -9.70
C GLN A 311 5.81 -3.86 -10.79
N ARG A 312 5.71 -4.24 -12.07
CA ARG A 312 5.47 -3.30 -13.19
C ARG A 312 4.12 -2.59 -13.06
N LEU A 313 3.05 -3.34 -12.78
CA LEU A 313 1.71 -2.77 -12.56
C LEU A 313 1.69 -1.77 -11.39
N LEU A 314 2.44 -2.03 -10.30
CA LEU A 314 2.56 -1.08 -9.19
C LEU A 314 3.31 0.20 -9.58
N GLN A 315 4.31 0.10 -10.47
CA GLN A 315 4.99 1.28 -11.03
C GLN A 315 4.06 2.08 -11.96
N GLU A 316 3.27 1.41 -12.80
CA GLU A 316 2.25 2.04 -13.66
C GLU A 316 1.16 2.74 -12.84
N VAL A 317 0.62 2.10 -11.79
CA VAL A 317 -0.33 2.72 -10.86
C VAL A 317 0.27 3.97 -10.20
N SER A 318 1.53 3.90 -9.77
CA SER A 318 2.23 5.04 -9.17
C SER A 318 2.40 6.20 -10.17
N ARG A 319 2.72 5.88 -11.44
CA ARG A 319 2.80 6.85 -12.54
C ARG A 319 1.44 7.50 -12.79
N LEU A 320 0.38 6.70 -12.98
CA LEU A 320 -0.98 7.19 -13.23
C LEU A 320 -1.52 8.05 -12.08
N GLN A 321 -1.20 7.71 -10.81
CA GLN A 321 -1.52 8.57 -9.67
C GLN A 321 -0.80 9.92 -9.72
N SER A 322 0.45 9.97 -10.20
CA SER A 322 1.18 11.24 -10.39
C SER A 322 0.59 12.09 -11.52
N GLU A 323 0.18 11.45 -12.62
CA GLU A 323 -0.48 12.11 -13.75
C GLU A 323 -1.87 12.64 -13.36
N LEU A 324 -2.65 11.85 -12.62
CA LEU A 324 -3.93 12.29 -12.04
C LEU A 324 -3.76 13.53 -11.15
N ARG A 325 -2.77 13.54 -10.24
CA ARG A 325 -2.49 14.71 -9.39
C ARG A 325 -2.12 15.95 -10.18
N ARG A 326 -1.36 15.83 -11.28
CA ARG A 326 -1.07 16.96 -12.20
C ARG A 326 -2.34 17.48 -12.86
N SER A 327 -3.15 16.60 -13.44
CA SER A 327 -4.42 16.99 -14.09
C SER A 327 -5.41 17.67 -13.12
N GLN A 328 -5.44 17.24 -11.85
CA GLN A 328 -6.25 17.87 -10.81
C GLN A 328 -5.73 19.26 -10.43
N ALA A 329 -4.41 19.46 -10.37
CA ALA A 329 -3.80 20.77 -10.13
C ALA A 329 -4.01 21.74 -11.31
N GLU A 330 -3.91 21.24 -12.55
CA GLU A 330 -4.20 22.00 -13.78
C GLU A 330 -5.69 22.39 -13.85
N ALA A 331 -6.61 21.45 -13.59
CA ALA A 331 -8.04 21.75 -13.47
C ALA A 331 -8.35 22.73 -12.33
N GLY A 332 -7.57 22.73 -11.25
CA GLY A 332 -7.62 23.74 -10.18
C GLY A 332 -7.28 25.14 -10.72
N LYS A 333 -6.11 25.28 -11.35
CA LYS A 333 -5.66 26.54 -11.98
C LYS A 333 -6.67 27.08 -13.01
N LEU A 334 -7.21 26.21 -13.87
CA LEU A 334 -8.22 26.60 -14.87
C LEU A 334 -9.51 27.10 -14.21
N ARG A 335 -9.95 26.52 -13.09
CA ARG A 335 -11.11 27.01 -12.32
C ARG A 335 -10.84 28.36 -11.66
N GLU A 336 -9.62 28.57 -11.15
CA GLU A 336 -9.20 29.86 -10.58
C GLU A 336 -9.14 30.95 -11.65
N GLN A 337 -8.58 30.65 -12.83
CA GLN A 337 -8.56 31.53 -13.99
C GLN A 337 -9.99 31.90 -14.44
N LEU A 338 -10.87 30.91 -14.62
CA LEU A 338 -12.29 31.15 -14.94
C LEU A 338 -13.01 31.98 -13.86
N ALA A 339 -12.66 31.83 -12.58
CA ALA A 339 -13.21 32.66 -11.51
C ALA A 339 -12.68 34.10 -11.54
N GLN A 340 -11.42 34.31 -11.96
CA GLN A 340 -10.85 35.64 -12.18
C GLN A 340 -11.48 36.33 -13.40
N GLU A 341 -11.65 35.63 -14.53
CA GLU A 341 -12.34 36.15 -15.71
C GLU A 341 -13.79 36.53 -15.42
N ARG A 342 -14.53 35.70 -14.67
CA ARG A 342 -15.91 36.02 -14.23
C ARG A 342 -15.96 37.29 -13.41
N LYS A 343 -15.08 37.47 -12.43
CA LYS A 343 -14.97 38.71 -11.66
C LYS A 343 -14.60 39.91 -12.54
N GLY A 344 -13.69 39.72 -13.51
CA GLY A 344 -13.34 40.75 -14.49
C GLY A 344 -14.54 41.18 -15.32
N ASN A 345 -15.35 40.23 -15.79
CA ASN A 345 -16.56 40.48 -16.57
C ASN A 345 -17.68 41.12 -15.72
N GLU A 346 -17.86 40.69 -14.46
CA GLU A 346 -18.79 41.33 -13.52
C GLU A 346 -18.42 42.80 -13.26
N MET A 347 -17.13 43.08 -13.05
CA MET A 347 -16.63 44.46 -12.89
C MET A 347 -16.79 45.28 -14.18
N ALA A 348 -16.53 44.69 -15.36
CA ALA A 348 -16.73 45.36 -16.64
C ALA A 348 -18.21 45.73 -16.87
N LEU A 349 -19.13 44.79 -16.63
CA LEU A 349 -20.57 45.02 -16.69
C LEU A 349 -21.03 46.08 -15.69
N SER A 350 -20.48 46.09 -14.46
CA SER A 350 -20.78 47.13 -13.46
C SER A 350 -20.35 48.52 -13.95
N VAL A 351 -19.15 48.64 -14.53
CA VAL A 351 -18.64 49.90 -15.08
C VAL A 351 -19.46 50.36 -16.30
N GLU A 352 -19.87 49.43 -17.18
CA GLU A 352 -20.75 49.75 -18.30
C GLU A 352 -22.15 50.21 -17.84
N MET A 353 -22.74 49.57 -16.82
CA MET A 353 -24.02 49.99 -16.25
C MET A 353 -23.93 51.37 -15.61
N GLU A 354 -22.88 51.65 -14.83
CA GLU A 354 -22.63 52.98 -14.26
C GLU A 354 -22.42 54.05 -15.35
N ARG A 355 -21.75 53.70 -16.45
CA ARG A 355 -21.57 54.58 -17.61
C ARG A 355 -22.89 54.87 -18.31
N LEU A 356 -23.72 53.85 -18.57
CA LEU A 356 -25.04 54.02 -19.19
C LEU A 356 -25.95 54.89 -18.33
N GLU A 357 -25.89 54.75 -17.01
CA GLU A 357 -26.63 55.59 -16.07
C GLU A 357 -26.15 57.04 -16.08
N LEU A 358 -24.83 57.31 -16.14
CA LEU A 358 -24.31 58.67 -16.35
C LEU A 358 -24.71 59.25 -17.71
N GLU A 359 -24.73 58.44 -18.78
CA GLU A 359 -25.23 58.87 -20.09
C GLU A 359 -26.73 59.16 -20.09
N ARG A 360 -27.53 58.46 -19.27
CA ARG A 360 -28.96 58.74 -19.06
C ARG A 360 -29.17 60.07 -18.34
N GLN A 361 -28.52 60.25 -17.19
CA GLN A 361 -28.57 61.49 -16.40
C GLN A 361 -28.10 62.71 -17.21
N LEU A 362 -27.10 62.55 -18.07
CA LEU A 362 -26.66 63.60 -19.00
C LEU A 362 -27.73 63.99 -20.01
N ARG A 363 -28.48 63.03 -20.58
CA ARG A 363 -29.58 63.33 -21.51
C ARG A 363 -30.70 64.06 -20.80
N GLU A 364 -31.13 63.57 -19.64
CA GLU A 364 -32.19 64.17 -18.82
C GLU A 364 -31.86 65.63 -18.43
N ALA A 365 -30.63 65.89 -17.98
CA ALA A 365 -30.17 67.25 -17.68
C ALA A 365 -30.05 68.14 -18.95
N TRP A 366 -29.79 67.57 -20.13
CA TRP A 366 -29.79 68.32 -21.40
C TRP A 366 -31.20 68.63 -21.91
N ASP A 367 -32.13 67.69 -21.77
CA ASP A 367 -33.53 67.86 -22.13
C ASP A 367 -34.18 68.91 -21.21
N GLU A 368 -33.86 68.90 -19.91
CA GLU A 368 -34.31 69.91 -18.95
C GLU A 368 -33.70 71.31 -19.21
N ILE A 369 -32.41 71.40 -19.54
CA ILE A 369 -31.78 72.63 -20.05
C ILE A 369 -32.51 73.15 -21.30
N SER A 370 -32.94 72.25 -22.18
CA SER A 370 -33.65 72.60 -23.41
C SER A 370 -35.10 73.05 -23.15
N ARG A 371 -35.78 72.41 -22.19
CA ARG A 371 -37.11 72.81 -21.70
C ARG A 371 -37.07 74.19 -21.06
N LEU A 372 -36.23 74.39 -20.05
CA LEU A 372 -36.07 75.68 -19.35
C LEU A 372 -35.62 76.79 -20.31
N ARG A 373 -34.77 76.47 -21.29
CA ARG A 373 -34.42 77.43 -22.36
C ARG A 373 -35.62 77.81 -23.23
N GLY A 374 -36.43 76.84 -23.65
CA GLY A 374 -37.65 77.10 -24.42
C GLY A 374 -38.68 77.90 -23.62
N GLU A 375 -38.80 77.65 -22.32
CA GLU A 375 -39.65 78.42 -21.40
C GLU A 375 -39.13 79.85 -21.23
N LEU A 376 -37.83 80.04 -21.01
CA LEU A 376 -37.21 81.37 -20.97
C LEU A 376 -37.38 82.14 -22.30
N GLU A 377 -37.18 81.48 -23.45
CA GLU A 377 -37.31 82.08 -24.79
C GLU A 377 -38.77 82.37 -25.19
N SER A 378 -39.76 81.67 -24.62
CA SER A 378 -41.20 81.90 -24.88
C SER A 378 -41.90 82.79 -23.82
N SER A 379 -41.21 83.12 -22.73
CA SER A 379 -41.80 83.77 -21.56
C SER A 379 -42.21 85.24 -21.75
N ARG A 380 -43.45 85.55 -21.33
CA ARG A 380 -43.86 86.90 -20.85
C ARG A 380 -43.90 86.94 -19.31
N LEU A 381 -42.98 86.22 -18.67
CA LEU A 381 -43.01 86.00 -17.21
C LEU A 381 -42.45 87.20 -16.43
N PRO A 382 -42.95 87.48 -15.21
CA PRO A 382 -42.44 88.54 -14.35
C PRO A 382 -40.99 88.29 -13.87
N ARG A 383 -40.27 89.38 -13.58
CA ARG A 383 -38.84 89.39 -13.22
C ARG A 383 -38.36 88.37 -12.14
N PRO A 384 -39.09 88.02 -11.07
CA PRO A 384 -38.60 87.02 -10.10
C PRO A 384 -38.55 85.59 -10.66
N GLU A 385 -39.48 85.22 -11.54
CA GLU A 385 -39.55 83.88 -12.17
C GLU A 385 -38.42 83.71 -13.20
N LEU A 386 -38.10 84.78 -13.93
CA LEU A 386 -36.90 84.80 -14.79
C LEU A 386 -35.60 84.58 -13.99
N LYS A 387 -35.46 85.20 -12.80
CA LYS A 387 -34.24 85.03 -11.98
C LYS A 387 -34.06 83.61 -11.43
N THR A 388 -35.16 82.93 -11.10
CA THR A 388 -35.13 81.55 -10.60
C THR A 388 -34.82 80.57 -11.73
N GLY A 389 -35.53 80.64 -12.86
CA GLY A 389 -35.23 79.82 -14.04
C GLY A 389 -33.82 80.02 -14.61
N PHE A 390 -33.27 81.25 -14.59
CA PHE A 390 -31.85 81.48 -14.92
C PHE A 390 -30.89 80.86 -13.89
N GLY A 391 -31.25 80.81 -12.60
CA GLY A 391 -30.47 80.15 -11.56
C GLY A 391 -30.40 78.64 -11.76
N GLU A 392 -31.56 78.01 -12.01
CA GLU A 392 -31.71 76.59 -12.30
C GLU A 392 -30.96 76.20 -13.59
N PHE A 393 -31.11 76.98 -14.66
CA PHE A 393 -30.34 76.80 -15.90
C PHE A 393 -28.81 76.85 -15.68
N VAL A 394 -28.33 77.77 -14.84
CA VAL A 394 -26.89 77.85 -14.49
C VAL A 394 -26.45 76.69 -13.61
N HIS A 395 -27.32 76.16 -12.75
CA HIS A 395 -27.07 74.97 -11.93
C HIS A 395 -26.93 73.72 -12.81
N LEU A 396 -27.94 73.43 -13.63
CA LEU A 396 -27.95 72.31 -14.58
C LEU A 396 -26.76 72.36 -15.54
N ARG A 397 -26.36 73.56 -15.99
CA ARG A 397 -25.16 73.74 -16.83
C ARG A 397 -23.84 73.46 -16.10
N ARG A 398 -23.80 73.49 -14.76
CA ARG A 398 -22.66 73.01 -13.96
C ARG A 398 -22.74 71.51 -13.74
N GLU A 399 -23.92 70.96 -13.46
CA GLU A 399 -24.15 69.51 -13.33
C GLU A 399 -23.80 68.76 -14.61
N VAL A 400 -24.22 69.25 -15.78
CA VAL A 400 -23.82 68.70 -17.09
C VAL A 400 -22.31 68.74 -17.32
N ARG A 401 -21.56 69.69 -16.74
CA ARG A 401 -20.09 69.67 -16.80
C ARG A 401 -19.51 68.61 -15.89
N ALA A 402 -20.00 68.50 -14.65
CA ALA A 402 -19.56 67.51 -13.67
C ALA A 402 -19.84 66.08 -14.16
N LEU A 403 -21.06 65.82 -14.66
CA LEU A 403 -21.44 64.53 -15.26
C LEU A 403 -20.61 64.21 -16.52
N LYS A 404 -20.28 65.21 -17.35
CA LYS A 404 -19.36 65.02 -18.49
C LYS A 404 -17.95 64.67 -18.03
N GLN A 405 -17.45 65.25 -16.94
CA GLN A 405 -16.15 64.91 -16.36
C GLN A 405 -16.14 63.47 -15.81
N ALA A 406 -17.14 63.11 -15.00
CA ALA A 406 -17.30 61.74 -14.50
C ALA A 406 -17.41 60.70 -15.63
N LEU A 407 -18.09 61.03 -16.74
CA LEU A 407 -18.15 60.16 -17.92
C LEU A 407 -16.79 60.03 -18.64
N HIS A 408 -15.96 61.09 -18.67
CA HIS A 408 -14.60 61.01 -19.23
C HIS A 408 -13.65 60.23 -18.32
N GLU A 409 -13.83 60.30 -17.00
CA GLU A 409 -13.06 59.53 -16.01
C GLU A 409 -13.40 58.03 -16.05
N LYS A 410 -14.67 57.68 -16.37
CA LYS A 410 -15.11 56.30 -16.59
C LYS A 410 -15.03 55.84 -18.06
N ALA A 411 -14.56 56.69 -18.98
CA ALA A 411 -14.33 56.27 -20.35
C ALA A 411 -13.16 55.27 -20.38
N PRO A 412 -13.29 54.12 -21.07
CA PRO A 412 -12.19 53.16 -21.12
C PRO A 412 -10.99 53.80 -21.82
N THR A 413 -9.86 53.89 -21.11
CA THR A 413 -8.58 53.91 -21.80
C THR A 413 -8.46 52.57 -22.52
N VAL A 414 -8.67 52.60 -23.84
CA VAL A 414 -8.50 51.43 -24.71
C VAL A 414 -7.01 51.09 -24.75
N ARG A 415 -6.52 50.43 -23.69
CA ARG A 415 -5.40 49.53 -23.82
C ARG A 415 -5.90 48.38 -24.67
N ALA A 416 -5.45 48.38 -25.91
CA ALA A 416 -5.36 47.17 -26.70
C ALA A 416 -4.41 46.20 -25.97
N SER A 417 -4.95 45.47 -24.99
CA SER A 417 -4.43 44.17 -24.61
C SER A 417 -4.66 43.28 -25.82
N SER A 418 -3.72 43.31 -26.75
CA SER A 418 -3.68 42.43 -27.90
C SER A 418 -3.84 41.00 -27.39
N LEU A 419 -4.90 40.33 -27.84
CA LEU A 419 -4.90 38.87 -27.90
C LEU A 419 -3.74 38.47 -28.82
N ALA A 420 -2.56 38.28 -28.25
CA ALA A 420 -1.60 37.34 -28.79
C ALA A 420 -2.18 35.95 -28.49
N THR A 421 -3.09 35.50 -29.34
CA THR A 421 -3.39 34.08 -29.44
C THR A 421 -2.12 33.42 -30.00
N ASP A 422 -1.33 32.81 -29.12
CA ASP A 422 -0.37 31.80 -29.56
C ASP A 422 -1.16 30.73 -30.33
N PRO A 423 -0.80 30.43 -31.60
CA PRO A 423 -1.44 29.35 -32.32
C PRO A 423 -1.01 28.02 -31.66
N LEU A 424 -1.99 27.34 -31.05
CA LEU A 424 -1.80 25.97 -30.58
C LEU A 424 -1.44 25.06 -31.76
N ASP A 425 -0.46 24.18 -31.54
CA ASP A 425 -0.04 23.17 -32.51
C ASP A 425 -1.22 22.26 -32.93
N GLU A 426 -1.58 22.29 -34.21
CA GLU A 426 -2.32 21.22 -34.87
C GLU A 426 -1.36 20.35 -35.71
N ALA A 427 -1.66 19.04 -35.76
CA ALA A 427 -0.88 17.97 -36.41
C ALA A 427 0.50 17.68 -35.76
N HIS A 428 0.66 16.59 -35.02
CA HIS A 428 0.59 15.24 -35.60
C HIS A 428 0.05 14.16 -34.65
N VAL A 429 -1.02 13.47 -35.08
CA VAL A 429 -1.39 12.13 -34.62
C VAL A 429 -1.42 11.19 -35.82
N ALA A 430 -0.32 10.46 -36.00
CA ALA A 430 -0.11 9.24 -36.79
C ALA A 430 1.34 8.78 -36.46
N ASP A 431 1.69 7.51 -36.29
CA ASP A 431 0.96 6.27 -36.54
C ASP A 431 1.32 5.17 -35.54
N VAL A 432 0.51 4.12 -35.48
CA VAL A 432 0.79 2.87 -34.74
C VAL A 432 1.36 1.82 -35.70
N ALA A 433 2.62 1.41 -35.52
CA ALA A 433 3.11 0.07 -35.88
C ALA A 433 4.51 -0.23 -35.28
N PRO A 434 4.82 -1.49 -34.89
CA PRO A 434 6.10 -1.85 -34.28
C PRO A 434 7.16 -2.28 -35.31
N ALA A 435 8.41 -1.87 -35.09
CA ALA A 435 9.56 -2.37 -35.85
C ALA A 435 10.30 -3.49 -35.07
N VAL A 436 10.43 -4.65 -35.71
CA VAL A 436 11.19 -5.81 -35.25
C VAL A 436 12.62 -5.75 -35.82
N SER A 437 13.59 -6.38 -35.13
CA SER A 437 15.00 -6.58 -35.56
C SER A 437 15.89 -5.32 -35.46
N SER A 438 17.09 -5.34 -34.87
CA SER A 438 18.15 -6.35 -34.94
C SER A 438 19.14 -6.21 -33.77
N GLN A 439 19.96 -7.24 -33.54
CA GLN A 439 21.19 -7.13 -32.73
C GLN A 439 22.23 -6.22 -33.44
N PRO A 440 23.31 -5.84 -32.74
CA PRO A 440 24.54 -6.61 -33.01
C PRO A 440 25.23 -7.14 -31.75
N SER A 441 25.83 -8.31 -31.88
CA SER A 441 26.86 -8.80 -30.97
C SER A 441 28.20 -8.22 -31.37
N GLU A 442 28.99 -7.71 -30.42
CA GLU A 442 30.43 -7.55 -30.61
C GLU A 442 31.21 -8.36 -29.57
N HIS A 443 32.15 -9.16 -30.07
CA HIS A 443 33.19 -9.79 -29.28
C HIS A 443 34.24 -8.76 -28.89
N VAL A 444 34.63 -8.75 -27.62
CA VAL A 444 36.01 -8.38 -27.23
C VAL A 444 36.59 -9.54 -26.44
N GLY A 445 37.58 -10.20 -27.02
CA GLY A 445 38.36 -11.26 -26.38
C GLY A 445 39.61 -10.71 -25.69
N GLY A 446 40.09 -11.46 -24.70
CA GLY A 446 41.27 -11.13 -23.89
C GLY A 446 41.10 -11.69 -22.47
N GLY A 447 41.75 -12.78 -22.03
CA GLY A 447 42.79 -13.56 -22.68
C GLY A 447 44.12 -13.46 -21.92
N MET A 448 44.23 -14.14 -20.77
CA MET A 448 45.48 -14.46 -20.08
C MET A 448 45.20 -15.50 -18.98
N GLY A 449 46.03 -16.55 -18.88
CA GLY A 449 45.83 -17.62 -17.91
C GLY A 449 46.49 -18.95 -18.31
N ALA A 450 47.78 -18.94 -18.60
CA ALA A 450 48.52 -20.15 -18.95
C ALA A 450 48.77 -21.05 -17.72
N GLY A 451 48.62 -22.36 -17.88
CA GLY A 451 48.88 -23.37 -16.86
C GLY A 451 49.39 -24.66 -17.49
N VAL A 452 50.68 -24.68 -17.81
CA VAL A 452 51.38 -25.81 -18.46
C VAL A 452 51.73 -26.89 -17.45
N SER A 453 51.55 -28.17 -17.81
CA SER A 453 52.55 -29.24 -17.59
C SER A 453 52.20 -30.53 -18.33
N ASP A 454 53.12 -30.95 -19.21
CA ASP A 454 53.12 -32.26 -19.88
C ASP A 454 53.43 -33.43 -18.94
N ALA A 455 52.91 -34.61 -19.25
CA ALA A 455 53.65 -35.86 -19.11
C ALA A 455 53.16 -36.95 -20.07
N SER A 456 53.91 -37.13 -21.17
CA SER A 456 54.28 -38.40 -21.83
C SER A 456 53.91 -39.72 -21.08
N ARG A 457 53.60 -40.85 -21.74
CA ARG A 457 54.33 -41.43 -22.88
C ARG A 457 53.60 -42.65 -23.51
N GLN A 458 53.75 -42.82 -24.85
CA GLN A 458 53.89 -44.06 -25.68
C GLN A 458 53.29 -45.41 -25.19
N GLY A 459 52.64 -46.24 -26.02
CA GLY A 459 52.27 -46.12 -27.43
C GLY A 459 51.74 -47.44 -28.05
N LEU A 460 51.30 -47.37 -29.33
CA LEU A 460 51.62 -48.31 -30.45
C LEU A 460 51.57 -49.84 -30.19
N ARG A 461 50.85 -50.73 -30.90
CA ARG A 461 50.06 -50.79 -32.17
C ARG A 461 48.90 -51.80 -31.92
N GLY A 462 47.79 -51.93 -32.65
CA GLY A 462 47.47 -51.63 -34.07
C GLY A 462 47.07 -52.96 -34.75
N GLY A 463 45.94 -53.03 -35.46
CA GLY A 463 45.42 -54.33 -35.98
C GLY A 463 43.92 -54.33 -36.30
N ASP A 464 43.54 -53.48 -37.24
CA ASP A 464 42.23 -53.30 -37.86
C ASP A 464 41.49 -54.56 -38.39
N VAL A 465 40.14 -54.42 -38.47
CA VAL A 465 39.25 -54.98 -39.53
C VAL A 465 38.98 -56.51 -39.51
N ALA A 466 37.77 -57.04 -39.78
CA ALA A 466 36.58 -56.48 -40.43
C ALA A 466 35.24 -56.83 -39.72
N ALA A 467 34.21 -56.05 -40.05
CA ALA A 467 32.81 -56.33 -39.76
C ALA A 467 32.26 -57.55 -40.53
N THR A 468 31.17 -58.16 -40.03
CA THR A 468 29.93 -58.23 -40.84
C THR A 468 28.69 -58.51 -39.98
N SER A 469 27.60 -57.86 -40.38
CA SER A 469 26.22 -58.13 -39.95
C SER A 469 25.70 -59.45 -40.54
N THR A 470 24.54 -59.93 -40.06
CA THR A 470 23.93 -61.25 -40.31
C THR A 470 22.68 -61.45 -39.43
N GLN A 471 21.47 -61.29 -39.95
CA GLN A 471 20.18 -61.45 -39.25
C GLN A 471 19.24 -62.32 -40.12
N GLY A 472 18.50 -63.26 -39.53
CA GLY A 472 17.30 -63.86 -40.15
C GLY A 472 17.37 -65.32 -40.65
N ASP A 473 16.68 -66.20 -39.90
CA ASP A 473 15.62 -67.14 -40.33
C ASP A 473 15.82 -68.22 -41.44
N ALA A 474 15.73 -69.48 -40.99
CA ALA A 474 14.96 -70.61 -41.59
C ALA A 474 14.94 -71.76 -40.54
N ALA A 475 13.83 -72.32 -40.01
CA ALA A 475 12.58 -72.86 -40.57
C ALA A 475 12.62 -74.39 -40.88
N ALA A 476 11.51 -75.08 -40.59
CA ALA A 476 11.21 -76.53 -40.65
C ALA A 476 11.72 -77.38 -39.44
N ASP A 477 10.90 -77.84 -38.49
CA ASP A 477 9.68 -78.69 -38.50
C ASP A 477 9.94 -80.21 -38.54
N LEU A 478 9.57 -80.89 -37.45
CA LEU A 478 8.99 -82.23 -37.46
C LEU A 478 8.02 -82.41 -36.26
N THR A 479 6.72 -82.40 -36.58
CA THR A 479 5.60 -83.14 -35.96
C THR A 479 6.03 -84.49 -35.31
N TRP A 480 5.46 -85.07 -34.24
CA TRP A 480 4.11 -85.06 -33.62
C TRP A 480 4.20 -85.81 -32.24
N ASN A 481 3.20 -86.00 -31.35
CA ASN A 481 1.73 -85.79 -31.38
C ASN A 481 1.09 -85.55 -29.96
N LEU A 482 -0.24 -85.61 -29.92
CA LEU A 482 -1.28 -85.39 -28.89
C LEU A 482 -1.57 -86.51 -27.85
N GLY A 483 -2.34 -86.16 -26.80
CA GLY A 483 -3.06 -87.09 -25.90
C GLY A 483 -3.17 -86.61 -24.43
N SER A 484 -3.93 -85.57 -24.06
CA SER A 484 -5.41 -85.51 -23.90
C SER A 484 -6.04 -86.33 -22.75
N ARG A 485 -6.22 -85.71 -21.56
CA ARG A 485 -7.35 -85.79 -20.59
C ARG A 485 -6.90 -85.16 -19.25
N ALA A 486 -7.46 -84.09 -18.70
CA ALA A 486 -8.86 -83.71 -18.43
C ALA A 486 -9.54 -84.59 -17.36
N VAL A 487 -9.73 -84.04 -16.14
CA VAL A 487 -11.02 -83.71 -15.49
C VAL A 487 -10.76 -83.30 -14.02
N ALA A 488 -11.54 -82.34 -13.52
CA ALA A 488 -11.43 -81.77 -12.17
C ALA A 488 -12.36 -82.46 -11.15
N CYS A 489 -12.06 -82.32 -9.85
CA CYS A 489 -13.05 -82.37 -8.76
C CYS A 489 -12.60 -81.52 -7.55
N MET A 490 -13.46 -80.61 -7.11
CA MET A 490 -13.53 -80.00 -5.76
C MET A 490 -14.41 -80.92 -4.86
N PRO A 491 -14.90 -80.58 -3.62
CA PRO A 491 -14.69 -79.42 -2.73
C PRO A 491 -14.47 -79.79 -1.23
N GLY A 492 -14.60 -78.82 -0.30
CA GLY A 492 -15.07 -79.04 1.08
C GLY A 492 -14.07 -78.70 2.20
N THR A 493 -14.06 -77.52 2.85
CA THR A 493 -15.00 -76.90 3.82
C THR A 493 -14.78 -77.24 5.31
N SER A 494 -14.62 -76.17 6.11
CA SER A 494 -15.03 -76.01 7.52
C SER A 494 -14.29 -76.78 8.64
N ALA A 495 -13.60 -76.04 9.52
CA ALA A 495 -14.07 -75.75 10.89
C ALA A 495 -13.02 -74.98 11.73
N ALA A 496 -13.47 -74.10 12.62
CA ALA A 496 -12.70 -73.49 13.71
C ALA A 496 -13.26 -74.03 15.06
N PRO A 497 -13.01 -73.47 16.27
CA PRO A 497 -11.98 -72.54 16.76
C PRO A 497 -11.37 -73.02 18.13
N GLN A 498 -10.89 -72.06 18.94
CA GLN A 498 -10.59 -72.10 20.40
C GLN A 498 -9.16 -72.49 20.83
N LYS A 499 -8.62 -72.09 21.99
CA LYS A 499 -8.62 -70.87 22.88
C LYS A 499 -8.03 -71.33 24.24
N THR A 500 -7.38 -70.41 24.97
CA THR A 500 -7.03 -70.48 26.43
C THR A 500 -5.70 -71.23 26.81
N PRO A 501 -5.15 -71.07 28.04
CA PRO A 501 -3.88 -70.33 28.18
C PRO A 501 -2.93 -70.87 29.31
N SER A 502 -2.11 -69.98 29.90
CA SER A 502 -1.88 -69.88 31.36
C SER A 502 -0.69 -70.61 32.05
N LEU A 503 0.30 -69.77 32.41
CA LEU A 503 0.94 -69.63 33.75
C LEU A 503 1.97 -70.63 34.31
N ARG A 504 3.14 -70.02 34.62
CA ARG A 504 3.79 -69.95 35.96
C ARG A 504 4.58 -71.17 36.47
N GLY A 505 5.90 -70.99 36.58
CA GLY A 505 6.78 -71.75 37.48
C GLY A 505 7.96 -70.91 37.99
N LYS A 506 7.95 -70.54 39.28
CA LYS A 506 9.10 -69.95 40.01
C LYS A 506 9.81 -71.05 40.82
N LYS A 507 11.14 -70.98 40.95
CA LYS A 507 11.98 -71.34 42.13
C LYS A 507 13.47 -71.21 41.72
N SER A 508 14.28 -70.31 42.30
CA SER A 508 14.91 -70.28 43.65
C SER A 508 16.32 -70.91 43.63
N MET A 509 17.39 -70.15 43.95
CA MET A 509 18.18 -70.25 45.21
C MET A 509 19.01 -71.56 45.36
N LEU A 510 20.23 -71.63 45.90
CA LEU A 510 21.18 -70.67 46.52
C LEU A 510 22.55 -71.38 46.75
N HIS A 511 23.59 -70.62 47.15
CA HIS A 511 24.89 -71.09 47.72
C HIS A 511 25.87 -71.83 46.75
N GLY A 512 27.19 -71.84 46.97
CA GLY A 512 28.03 -71.15 47.98
C GLY A 512 29.20 -72.02 48.47
N CYS A 513 30.40 -71.42 48.63
CA CYS A 513 31.69 -72.07 48.97
C CYS A 513 32.26 -73.00 47.87
N THR A 514 33.57 -73.10 47.65
CA THR A 514 34.77 -72.62 48.40
C THR A 514 35.62 -71.66 47.59
#